data_AF-A0A2M7IBW6-F1
#
_entry.id   AF-A0A2M7IBW6-F1
#
_cell.length_a   1.000
_cell.length_b   1.000
_cell.length_c   1.000
_cell.angle_alpha   90.00
_cell.angle_beta   90.00
_cell.angle_gamma   90.00
#
_symmetry.space_group_name_H-M   'P 1'
#
loop_
_entity.id
_entity.type
_entity.pdbx_description
1 polymer ?
#
loop_
_entity_poly.entity_id
_entity_poly.type
_entity_poly.pdbx_seq_one_letter_code
_entity_poly.pdbx_strand_id
1 'polypeptide(L)'
;MSDLFSKSEKDYGDDYQSHLFEQYKLFIESIEKTSDRRQQANNYFITINTALISLIGLSFQIKIFESSPWLKILVAILGIIICFIFFFLIRSYKQLNTGKFAVIHEIEKSLPLALYKYEWQILGEGKDKSKYYPFSHIELWIPWIFGILYFALGIYFVLC
;
A
#
# COMPACT_ATOMS: atom_id res chain seq x y z
N MET A 1 5.46 -17.09 22.10
CA MET A 1 5.16 -15.69 21.72
C MET A 1 6.27 -14.88 22.35
N SER A 2 7.08 -14.16 21.58
CA SER A 2 8.13 -13.31 22.17
C SER A 2 7.46 -12.17 22.91
N ASP A 3 7.86 -11.92 24.16
CA ASP A 3 7.31 -10.83 24.94
C ASP A 3 7.66 -9.48 24.30
N LEU A 4 6.64 -8.65 24.06
CA LEU A 4 6.81 -7.28 23.57
C LEU A 4 7.70 -6.47 24.53
N PHE A 5 7.53 -6.69 25.83
CA PHE A 5 8.33 -6.07 26.88
C PHE A 5 9.47 -7.02 27.28
N SER A 6 10.65 -6.80 26.70
CA SER A 6 11.83 -7.64 26.93
C SER A 6 12.48 -7.46 28.31
N LYS A 7 12.14 -6.38 29.03
CA LYS A 7 12.60 -6.04 30.38
C LYS A 7 11.44 -5.51 31.20
N SER A 8 11.40 -5.87 32.48
CA SER A 8 10.49 -5.25 33.44
C SER A 8 11.03 -3.88 33.87
N GLU A 9 10.14 -2.99 34.32
CA GLU A 9 10.51 -1.68 34.85
C GLU A 9 11.55 -1.81 35.99
N LYS A 10 11.36 -2.80 36.87
CA LYS A 10 12.27 -3.09 37.98
C LYS A 10 13.67 -3.51 37.52
N ASP A 11 13.77 -4.30 36.44
CA ASP A 11 15.05 -4.79 35.92
C ASP A 11 15.78 -3.75 35.05
N TYR A 12 15.05 -2.78 34.49
CA TYR A 12 15.59 -1.76 33.60
C TYR A 12 16.08 -0.52 34.35
N GLY A 13 15.37 -0.12 35.43
CA GLY A 13 15.70 1.03 36.25
C GLY A 13 14.90 2.29 35.89
N ASP A 14 15.31 3.42 36.48
CA ASP A 14 14.54 4.67 36.52
C ASP A 14 14.22 5.26 35.13
N ASP A 15 15.03 4.96 34.11
CA ASP A 15 14.84 5.45 32.75
C ASP A 15 13.78 4.69 31.94
N TYR A 16 13.18 3.62 32.49
CA TYR A 16 12.27 2.72 31.77
C TYR A 16 11.13 3.47 31.07
N GLN A 17 10.43 4.36 31.78
CA GLN A 17 9.29 5.10 31.23
C GLN A 17 9.73 6.07 30.13
N SER A 18 10.87 6.72 30.30
CA SER A 18 11.45 7.64 29.32
C SER A 18 11.80 6.89 28.02
N HIS A 19 12.55 5.79 28.13
CA HIS A 19 12.95 5.00 26.97
C HIS A 19 11.77 4.25 26.33
N LEU A 20 10.77 3.82 27.10
CA LEU A 20 9.52 3.26 26.56
C LEU A 20 8.82 4.28 25.67
N PHE A 21 8.69 5.51 26.15
CA PHE A 21 8.09 6.61 25.38
C PHE A 21 8.93 6.97 24.14
N GLU A 22 10.26 6.98 24.24
CA GLU A 22 11.13 7.19 23.08
C GLU A 22 11.00 6.08 22.02
N GLN A 23 10.99 4.81 22.44
CA GLN A 23 10.77 3.68 21.53
C GLN A 23 9.42 3.76 20.84
N TYR A 24 8.37 4.12 21.59
CA TYR A 24 7.04 4.37 21.06
C TYR A 24 7.05 5.47 19.98
N LYS A 25 7.67 6.62 20.28
CA LYS A 25 7.81 7.73 19.33
C LYS A 25 8.56 7.33 18.06
N LEU A 26 9.72 6.67 18.19
CA LEU A 26 10.49 6.17 17.04
C LEU A 26 9.70 5.17 16.19
N PHE A 27 8.88 4.33 16.84
CA PHE A 27 8.06 3.35 16.14
C PHE A 27 6.92 4.01 15.35
N ILE A 28 6.26 5.04 15.91
CA ILE A 28 5.28 5.87 15.19
C ILE A 28 5.91 6.53 13.97
N GLU A 29 7.07 7.18 14.13
CA GLU A 29 7.77 7.82 13.00
C GLU A 29 8.08 6.78 11.90
N SER A 30 8.38 5.53 12.28
CA SER A 30 8.57 4.45 11.32
C SER A 30 7.31 4.10 10.53
N ILE A 31 6.12 4.24 11.12
CA ILE A 31 4.83 3.98 10.49
C ILE A 31 4.51 5.10 9.50
N GLU A 32 4.70 6.36 9.90
CA GLU A 32 4.51 7.51 9.01
C GLU A 32 5.40 7.39 7.77
N LYS A 33 6.71 7.12 7.96
CA LYS A 33 7.65 6.86 6.86
C LYS A 33 7.22 5.67 5.98
N THR A 34 6.56 4.66 6.53
CA THR A 34 6.03 3.53 5.75
C THR A 34 4.84 3.96 4.89
N SER A 35 3.96 4.79 5.44
CA SER A 35 2.84 5.38 4.69
C SER A 35 3.32 6.31 3.57
N ASP A 36 4.34 7.13 3.81
CA ASP A 36 4.95 7.97 2.77
C ASP A 36 5.54 7.13 1.63
N ARG A 37 6.26 6.06 1.97
CA ARG A 37 6.80 5.10 0.98
C ARG A 37 5.68 4.45 0.16
N ARG A 38 4.55 4.09 0.78
CA ARG A 38 3.37 3.58 0.06
C ARG A 38 2.84 4.62 -0.94
N GLN A 39 2.69 5.87 -0.52
CA GLN A 39 2.21 6.94 -1.41
C GLN A 39 3.15 7.17 -2.60
N GLN A 40 4.46 7.18 -2.36
CA GLN A 40 5.46 7.29 -3.43
C GLN A 40 5.38 6.13 -4.40
N ALA A 41 5.26 4.89 -3.89
CA ALA A 41 5.10 3.73 -4.74
C ALA A 41 3.81 3.78 -5.58
N ASN A 42 2.69 4.21 -4.99
CA ASN A 42 1.43 4.40 -5.71
C ASN A 42 1.60 5.38 -6.88
N ASN A 43 2.20 6.54 -6.62
CA ASN A 43 2.46 7.54 -7.66
C ASN A 43 3.38 6.98 -8.76
N TYR A 44 4.40 6.21 -8.40
CA TYR A 44 5.31 5.56 -9.35
C TYR A 44 4.57 4.61 -10.30
N PHE A 45 3.73 3.71 -9.76
CA PHE A 45 2.96 2.78 -10.58
C PHE A 45 1.90 3.49 -11.43
N ILE A 46 1.24 4.54 -10.93
CA ILE A 46 0.31 5.36 -11.73
C ILE A 46 1.05 6.01 -12.91
N THR A 47 2.26 6.51 -12.67
CA THR A 47 3.10 7.15 -13.71
C THR A 47 3.47 6.14 -14.79
N ILE A 48 3.95 4.95 -14.41
CA ILE A 48 4.27 3.89 -15.38
C ILE A 48 3.05 3.50 -16.20
N ASN A 49 1.90 3.27 -15.54
CA ASN A 49 0.69 2.87 -16.25
C ASN A 49 0.18 3.96 -17.20
N THR A 50 0.26 5.22 -16.78
CA THR A 50 -0.07 6.36 -17.66
C THR A 50 0.84 6.37 -18.89
N ALA A 51 2.16 6.21 -18.71
CA ALA A 51 3.12 6.18 -19.81
C ALA A 51 2.87 5.01 -20.77
N LEU A 52 2.55 3.82 -20.25
CA LEU A 52 2.22 2.65 -21.07
C LEU A 52 0.92 2.84 -21.86
N ILE A 53 -0.13 3.40 -21.25
CA ILE A 53 -1.36 3.73 -21.98
C ILE A 53 -1.10 4.76 -23.07
N SER A 54 -0.32 5.81 -22.78
CA SER A 54 0.08 6.78 -23.80
C SER A 54 0.82 6.11 -24.96
N LEU A 55 1.73 5.16 -24.66
CA LEU A 55 2.42 4.37 -25.69
C LEU A 55 1.43 3.53 -26.52
N ILE A 56 0.43 2.91 -25.89
CA ILE A 56 -0.62 2.18 -26.60
C ILE A 56 -1.43 3.14 -27.50
N GLY A 57 -1.80 4.32 -27.02
CA GLY A 57 -2.49 5.33 -27.81
C GLY A 57 -1.69 5.76 -29.05
N LEU A 58 -0.38 5.97 -28.88
CA LEU A 58 0.52 6.28 -29.99
C LEU A 58 0.74 5.11 -30.95
N SER A 59 0.57 3.86 -30.48
CA SER A 59 0.73 2.66 -31.32
C SER A 59 -0.28 2.59 -32.48
N PHE A 60 -1.37 3.36 -32.43
CA PHE A 60 -2.33 3.50 -33.52
C PHE A 60 -1.87 4.45 -34.63
N GLN A 61 -0.82 5.25 -34.40
CA GLN A 61 -0.32 6.25 -35.35
C GLN A 61 1.08 5.91 -35.89
N ILE A 62 1.86 5.12 -35.15
CA ILE A 62 3.26 4.84 -35.48
C ILE A 62 3.38 3.57 -36.33
N LYS A 63 4.00 3.70 -37.52
CA LYS A 63 4.19 2.60 -38.51
C LYS A 63 4.89 1.35 -37.96
N ILE A 64 5.78 1.48 -36.97
CA ILE A 64 6.48 0.32 -36.39
C ILE A 64 5.52 -0.67 -35.72
N PHE A 65 4.42 -0.17 -35.17
CA PHE A 65 3.38 -1.00 -34.55
C PHE A 65 2.40 -1.56 -35.58
N GLU A 66 2.36 -1.02 -36.81
CA GLU A 66 1.65 -1.63 -37.95
C GLU A 66 2.46 -2.78 -38.54
N SER A 67 3.78 -2.61 -38.70
CA SER A 67 4.66 -3.65 -39.23
C SER A 67 4.91 -4.80 -38.25
N SER A 68 4.69 -4.57 -36.95
CA SER A 68 4.88 -5.58 -35.89
C SER A 68 3.75 -5.51 -34.85
N PRO A 69 2.55 -6.01 -35.18
CA PRO A 69 1.37 -5.94 -34.31
C PRO A 69 1.54 -6.69 -32.98
N TRP A 70 2.41 -7.72 -32.95
CA TRP A 70 2.78 -8.44 -31.72
C TRP A 70 3.36 -7.53 -30.62
N LEU A 71 3.97 -6.39 -30.99
CA LEU A 71 4.47 -5.40 -30.01
C LEU A 71 3.34 -4.79 -29.18
N LYS A 72 2.15 -4.58 -29.76
CA LYS A 72 0.98 -4.05 -29.04
C LYS A 72 0.51 -5.04 -27.96
N ILE A 73 0.49 -6.33 -28.32
CA ILE A 73 0.15 -7.42 -27.41
C ILE A 73 1.19 -7.52 -26.28
N LEU A 74 2.48 -7.40 -26.61
CA LEU A 74 3.55 -7.41 -25.62
C LEU A 74 3.40 -6.27 -24.60
N VAL A 75 3.12 -5.05 -25.06
CA VAL A 75 2.90 -3.89 -24.18
C VAL A 75 1.66 -4.10 -23.29
N ALA A 76 0.58 -4.68 -23.82
CA ALA A 76 -0.62 -5.02 -23.04
C ALA A 76 -0.31 -6.06 -21.95
N ILE A 77 0.42 -7.13 -22.28
CA ILE A 77 0.85 -8.16 -21.31
C ILE A 77 1.74 -7.53 -20.23
N LEU A 78 2.69 -6.69 -20.62
CA LEU A 78 3.56 -5.98 -19.68
C LEU A 78 2.75 -5.11 -18.71
N GLY A 79 1.74 -4.39 -19.22
CA GLY A 79 0.80 -3.62 -18.41
C GLY A 79 0.05 -4.46 -17.38
N ILE A 80 -0.45 -5.63 -17.76
CA ILE A 80 -1.13 -6.57 -16.85
C ILE A 80 -0.18 -7.04 -15.73
N ILE A 81 1.05 -7.41 -16.08
CA ILE A 81 2.07 -7.85 -15.11
C ILE A 81 2.36 -6.72 -14.11
N ILE A 82 2.53 -5.49 -14.60
CA ILE A 82 2.76 -4.31 -13.75
C ILE A 82 1.57 -4.06 -12.82
N CYS A 83 0.34 -4.21 -13.30
CA CYS A 83 -0.86 -4.10 -12.47
C CYS A 83 -0.91 -5.16 -11.37
N PHE A 84 -0.51 -6.40 -11.68
CA PHE A 84 -0.42 -7.47 -10.68
C PHE A 84 0.59 -7.12 -9.59
N ILE A 85 1.81 -6.72 -9.97
CA ILE A 85 2.85 -6.29 -9.03
C ILE A 85 2.35 -5.11 -8.17
N PHE A 86 1.71 -4.13 -8.80
CA PHE A 86 1.15 -2.97 -8.11
C PHE A 86 0.13 -3.37 -7.04
N PHE A 87 -0.78 -4.29 -7.36
CA PHE A 87 -1.76 -4.82 -6.43
C PHE A 87 -1.11 -5.49 -5.20
N PHE A 88 -0.12 -6.38 -5.41
CA PHE A 88 0.57 -7.03 -4.29
C PHE A 88 1.33 -6.04 -3.43
N LEU A 89 1.91 -5.01 -4.03
CA LEU A 89 2.64 -3.99 -3.30
C LEU A 89 1.70 -3.22 -2.35
N ILE A 90 0.57 -2.72 -2.84
CA ILE A 90 -0.44 -2.04 -2.00
C ILE A 90 -0.91 -2.98 -0.88
N ARG A 91 -1.19 -4.24 -1.21
CA ARG A 91 -1.63 -5.24 -0.23
C ARG A 91 -0.58 -5.47 0.86
N SER A 92 0.69 -5.57 0.49
CA SER A 92 1.81 -5.75 1.42
C SER A 92 1.92 -4.57 2.39
N TYR A 93 1.86 -3.34 1.88
CA TYR A 93 1.86 -2.14 2.75
C TYR A 93 0.67 -2.11 3.71
N LYS A 94 -0.53 -2.49 3.23
CA LYS A 94 -1.72 -2.60 4.09
C LYS A 94 -1.48 -3.60 5.23
N GLN A 95 -0.97 -4.79 4.92
CA GLN A 95 -0.71 -5.84 5.91
C GLN A 95 0.36 -5.41 6.93
N LEU A 96 1.45 -4.80 6.46
CA LEU A 96 2.52 -4.30 7.31
C LEU A 96 1.99 -3.23 8.29
N ASN A 97 1.22 -2.26 7.79
CA ASN A 97 0.64 -1.21 8.63
C ASN A 97 -0.33 -1.80 9.66
N THR A 98 -1.18 -2.77 9.28
CA THR A 98 -2.05 -3.47 10.25
C THR A 98 -1.25 -4.12 11.37
N GLY A 99 -0.13 -4.78 11.04
CA GLY A 99 0.76 -5.37 12.05
C GLY A 99 1.39 -4.32 12.97
N LYS A 100 1.88 -3.20 12.40
CA LYS A 100 2.47 -2.12 13.19
C LYS A 100 1.46 -1.44 14.12
N PHE A 101 0.21 -1.23 13.68
CA PHE A 101 -0.85 -0.69 14.55
C PHE A 101 -1.18 -1.63 15.71
N ALA A 102 -1.18 -2.95 15.48
CA ALA A 102 -1.38 -3.91 16.57
C ALA A 102 -0.26 -3.80 17.64
N VAL A 103 1.00 -3.64 17.21
CA VAL A 103 2.12 -3.41 18.13
C VAL A 103 1.95 -2.11 18.91
N ILE A 104 1.55 -1.02 18.25
CA ILE A 104 1.24 0.26 18.94
C ILE A 104 0.18 0.06 20.01
N HIS A 105 -0.93 -0.60 19.70
CA HIS A 105 -2.02 -0.81 20.67
C HIS A 105 -1.59 -1.63 21.88
N GLU A 106 -0.60 -2.53 21.73
CA GLU A 106 -0.01 -3.27 22.84
C GLU A 106 0.94 -2.39 23.67
N ILE A 107 1.78 -1.55 23.04
CA ILE A 107 2.65 -0.60 23.75
C ILE A 107 1.81 0.40 24.56
N GLU A 108 0.72 0.90 23.98
CA GLU A 108 -0.18 1.88 24.59
C GLU A 108 -0.85 1.38 25.88
N LYS A 109 -0.88 0.07 26.15
CA LYS A 109 -1.36 -0.48 27.44
C LYS A 109 -0.46 -0.10 28.62
N SER A 110 0.81 0.22 28.34
CA SER A 110 1.81 0.61 29.33
C SER A 110 2.07 2.12 29.34
N LEU A 111 1.36 2.89 28.50
CA LEU A 111 1.46 4.36 28.45
C LEU A 111 0.23 5.00 29.11
N PRO A 112 0.34 6.24 29.63
CA PRO A 112 -0.79 6.94 30.23
C PRO A 112 -1.96 7.21 29.25
N LEU A 113 -1.65 7.32 27.96
CA LEU A 113 -2.62 7.58 26.90
C LEU A 113 -2.49 6.55 25.78
N ALA A 114 -3.63 6.01 25.36
CA ALA A 114 -3.74 5.07 24.25
C ALA A 114 -4.38 5.75 23.02
N LEU A 115 -3.64 6.70 22.43
CA LEU A 115 -4.13 7.61 21.40
C LEU A 115 -4.62 6.87 20.16
N TYR A 116 -3.81 5.98 19.60
CA TYR A 116 -4.15 5.23 18.38
C TYR A 116 -5.20 4.16 18.63
N LYS A 117 -5.20 3.53 19.81
CA LYS A 117 -6.28 2.61 20.20
C LYS A 117 -7.60 3.35 20.27
N TYR A 118 -7.62 4.51 20.91
CA TYR A 118 -8.83 5.32 21.04
C TYR A 118 -9.28 5.90 19.70
N GLU A 119 -8.36 6.36 18.85
CA GLU A 119 -8.64 6.77 17.47
C GLU A 119 -9.31 5.63 16.68
N TRP A 120 -8.74 4.42 16.73
CA TRP A 120 -9.29 3.27 16.02
C TRP A 120 -10.71 2.90 16.50
N GLN A 121 -11.00 3.08 17.78
CA GLN A 121 -12.35 2.92 18.35
C GLN A 121 -13.33 3.98 17.83
N ILE A 122 -12.91 5.25 17.79
CA ILE A 122 -13.72 6.34 17.22
C ILE A 122 -14.03 6.06 15.75
N LEU A 123 -13.06 5.55 14.99
CA LEU A 123 -13.21 5.15 13.59
C LEU A 123 -14.03 3.86 13.39
N GLY A 124 -14.60 3.30 14.47
CA GLY A 124 -15.52 2.17 14.41
C GLY A 124 -14.84 0.81 14.23
N GLU A 125 -13.54 0.72 14.51
CA GLU A 125 -12.75 -0.52 14.51
C GLU A 125 -12.84 -1.33 13.19
N GLY A 126 -13.13 -0.65 12.07
CA GLY A 126 -13.35 -1.29 10.77
C GLY A 126 -14.69 -2.04 10.63
N LYS A 127 -15.56 -2.01 11.66
CA LYS A 127 -16.91 -2.60 11.64
C LYS A 127 -17.92 -1.65 11.02
N ASP A 128 -17.74 -0.35 11.26
CA ASP A 128 -18.65 0.70 10.80
C ASP A 128 -18.06 1.48 9.62
N LYS A 129 -18.44 1.10 8.40
CA LYS A 129 -17.98 1.76 7.17
C LYS A 129 -18.51 3.19 7.00
N SER A 130 -19.53 3.61 7.76
CA SER A 130 -20.03 4.98 7.72
C SER A 130 -19.14 5.95 8.49
N LYS A 131 -18.40 5.44 9.49
CA LYS A 131 -17.44 6.22 10.28
C LYS A 131 -16.10 6.38 9.58
N TYR A 132 -15.59 5.30 8.99
CA TYR A 132 -14.30 5.33 8.32
C TYR A 132 -14.25 4.34 7.16
N TYR A 133 -13.96 4.85 5.97
CA TYR A 133 -13.69 4.04 4.79
C TYR A 133 -12.18 4.04 4.52
N PRO A 134 -11.46 2.93 4.76
CA PRO A 134 -10.01 2.95 4.66
C PRO A 134 -9.55 3.20 3.23
N PHE A 135 -8.70 4.21 3.04
CA PHE A 135 -8.19 4.64 1.74
C PHE A 135 -7.59 3.48 0.92
N SER A 136 -6.95 2.52 1.58
CA SER A 136 -6.37 1.34 0.92
C SER A 136 -7.39 0.47 0.17
N HIS A 137 -8.69 0.52 0.51
CA HIS A 137 -9.70 -0.16 -0.30
C HIS A 137 -9.88 0.52 -1.66
N ILE A 138 -9.79 1.85 -1.71
CA ILE A 138 -9.87 2.63 -2.96
C ILE A 138 -8.61 2.38 -3.80
N GLU A 139 -7.44 2.46 -3.17
CA GLU A 139 -6.15 2.22 -3.84
C GLU A 139 -6.09 0.83 -4.49
N LEU A 140 -6.66 -0.19 -3.83
CA LEU A 140 -6.69 -1.56 -4.36
C LEU A 140 -7.48 -1.69 -5.67
N TRP A 141 -8.41 -0.78 -5.99
CA TRP A 141 -9.16 -0.80 -7.25
C TRP A 141 -8.36 -0.25 -8.43
N ILE A 142 -7.39 0.63 -8.19
CA ILE A 142 -6.62 1.29 -9.25
C ILE A 142 -5.89 0.27 -10.14
N PRO A 143 -5.13 -0.72 -9.59
CA PRO A 143 -4.52 -1.77 -10.41
C PRO A 143 -5.53 -2.60 -11.19
N TRP A 144 -6.73 -2.85 -10.64
CA TRP A 144 -7.78 -3.59 -11.35
C TRP A 144 -8.31 -2.83 -12.56
N ILE A 145 -8.55 -1.52 -12.41
CA ILE A 145 -9.02 -0.67 -13.51
C ILE A 145 -8.01 -0.69 -14.67
N PHE A 146 -6.73 -0.47 -14.37
CA PHE A 146 -5.67 -0.56 -15.37
C PHE A 146 -5.54 -1.97 -15.97
N GLY A 147 -5.58 -3.01 -15.14
CA GLY A 147 -5.49 -4.41 -15.57
C GLY A 147 -6.62 -4.80 -16.53
N ILE A 148 -7.86 -4.42 -16.22
CA ILE A 148 -9.02 -4.64 -17.09
C ILE A 148 -8.85 -3.91 -18.42
N LEU A 149 -8.36 -2.67 -18.39
CA LEU A 149 -8.09 -1.90 -19.59
C LEU A 149 -7.04 -2.57 -20.49
N TYR A 150 -5.89 -3.00 -19.93
CA TYR A 150 -4.89 -3.73 -20.71
C TYR A 150 -5.41 -5.06 -21.24
N PHE A 151 -6.22 -5.77 -20.46
CA PHE A 151 -6.84 -7.02 -20.89
C PHE A 151 -7.79 -6.80 -22.07
N ALA A 152 -8.66 -5.78 -22.00
CA ALA A 152 -9.56 -5.42 -23.08
C ALA A 152 -8.81 -5.01 -24.36
N LEU A 153 -7.76 -4.18 -24.21
CA LEU A 153 -6.89 -3.78 -25.33
C LEU A 153 -6.14 -4.97 -25.92
N GLY A 154 -5.65 -5.89 -25.09
CA GLY A 154 -5.00 -7.11 -25.53
C GLY A 154 -5.92 -8.00 -26.36
N ILE A 155 -7.17 -8.20 -25.91
CA ILE A 155 -8.19 -8.93 -26.67
C ILE A 155 -8.44 -8.23 -28.01
N TYR A 156 -8.62 -6.91 -27.99
CA TYR A 156 -8.84 -6.13 -29.20
C TYR A 156 -7.70 -6.33 -30.22
N PHE A 157 -6.44 -6.29 -29.79
CA PHE A 157 -5.28 -6.49 -30.67
C PHE A 157 -5.11 -7.92 -31.20
N VAL A 158 -5.76 -8.91 -30.57
CA VAL A 158 -5.76 -10.30 -31.05
C VAL A 158 -6.90 -10.55 -32.05
N LEU A 159 -8.04 -9.88 -31.86
CA LEU A 159 -9.24 -10.08 -32.67
C LEU A 159 -9.34 -9.19 -33.91
N CYS A 160 -8.71 -8.01 -33.88
CA CYS A 160 -8.74 -7.01 -34.95
C CYS A 160 -7.35 -6.81 -35.54
#